data_AF-A0A645JKB8-F1
#
_entry.id   AF-A0A645JKB8-F1
#
_cell.length_a   1.000
_cell.length_b   1.000
_cell.length_c   1.000
_cell.angle_alpha   90.00
_cell.angle_beta   90.00
_cell.angle_gamma   90.00
#
_symmetry.space_group_name_H-M   'P 1'
#
loop_
_entity.id
_entity.type
_entity.pdbx_description
1 polymer ?
#
loop_
_entity_poly.entity_id
_entity_poly.type
_entity_poly.pdbx_seq_one_letter_code
_entity_poly.pdbx_strand_id
1 'polypeptide(L)' 'MASSNTGNPVTYQWYENTVESSTGGSIINGETSASFDIPTNLTADTYFYYCVLSLSGAESVTTTVATVSVA' A
#
# COMPACT_ATOMS: atom_id res chain seq x y z
N MET A 1 6.85 -33.74 -14.30
CA MET A 1 7.52 -33.07 -13.16
C MET A 1 6.71 -31.83 -12.89
N ALA A 2 5.84 -31.85 -11.89
CA ALA A 2 5.00 -30.70 -11.57
C ALA A 2 5.83 -29.70 -10.78
N SER A 3 6.44 -28.73 -11.46
CA SER A 3 6.85 -27.50 -10.79
C SER A 3 5.60 -26.65 -10.66
N SER A 4 4.82 -26.89 -9.61
CA SER A 4 3.89 -25.90 -9.11
C SER A 4 4.73 -24.69 -8.68
N ASN A 5 4.95 -23.76 -9.60
CA ASN A 5 5.56 -22.48 -9.31
C ASN A 5 4.52 -21.60 -8.59
N THR A 6 4.11 -22.02 -7.40
CA THR A 6 3.25 -21.27 -6.48
C THR A 6 4.11 -20.32 -5.62
N GLY A 7 5.15 -19.72 -6.22
CA GLY A 7 6.37 -19.35 -5.49
C GLY A 7 6.73 -17.88 -5.43
N ASN A 8 5.96 -16.97 -6.03
CA ASN A 8 6.26 -15.54 -5.96
C ASN A 8 5.19 -14.85 -5.09
N PRO A 9 5.36 -14.80 -3.75
CA PRO A 9 4.46 -14.03 -2.92
C PRO A 9 4.57 -12.56 -3.31
N VAL A 10 3.46 -11.97 -3.75
CA VAL A 10 3.34 -10.51 -3.85
C VAL A 10 3.27 -10.00 -2.42
N THR A 11 4.25 -9.20 -2.01
CA THR A 11 4.18 -8.47 -0.75
C THR A 11 3.57 -7.11 -1.03
N TYR A 12 2.50 -6.79 -0.32
CA TYR A 12 1.91 -5.47 -0.31
C TYR A 12 2.54 -4.70 0.84
N GLN A 13 2.79 -3.42 0.65
CA GLN A 13 3.19 -2.53 1.72
C GLN A 13 2.45 -1.22 1.53
N TRP A 14 1.62 -0.87 2.51
CA TRP A 14 0.90 0.39 2.51
C TRP A 14 1.76 1.52 3.08
N TYR A 15 1.57 2.69 2.51
CA TYR A 15 2.18 3.95 2.90
C TYR A 15 1.10 5.02 3.00
N GLU A 16 1.23 5.89 3.98
CA GLU A 16 0.44 7.10 4.14
C GLU A 16 1.28 8.32 3.79
N ASN A 17 0.64 9.37 3.30
CA ASN A 17 1.27 10.61 2.93
C ASN A 17 0.36 11.78 3.33
N THR A 18 0.98 12.92 3.61
CA THR A 18 0.27 14.19 3.89
C THR A 18 0.04 15.00 2.62
N VAL A 19 0.55 14.53 1.48
CA VAL A 19 0.38 15.12 0.16
C VAL A 19 0.01 14.05 -0.88
N GLU A 20 -0.59 14.46 -1.99
CA GLU A 20 -0.97 13.59 -3.13
C GLU A 20 0.26 13.10 -3.90
N SER A 21 1.11 12.29 -3.25
CA SER A 21 2.35 11.76 -3.81
C SER A 21 2.51 10.28 -3.46
N SER A 22 2.97 9.52 -4.45
CA SER A 22 3.33 8.10 -4.34
C SER A 22 4.79 7.88 -3.88
N THR A 23 5.46 8.96 -3.46
CA THR A 23 6.85 8.95 -3.01
C THR A 23 7.00 9.78 -1.74
N GLY A 24 7.85 9.31 -0.82
CA GLY A 24 8.13 10.00 0.44
C GLY A 24 7.04 9.84 1.52
N GLY A 25 6.10 8.90 1.33
CA GLY A 25 5.14 8.55 2.35
C GLY A 25 5.76 7.83 3.55
N SER A 26 5.07 7.92 4.68
CA SER A 26 5.35 7.18 5.90
C SER A 26 4.82 5.74 5.75
N ILE A 27 5.63 4.77 6.17
CA ILE A 27 5.26 3.34 6.06
C ILE A 27 4.25 2.96 7.14
N ILE A 28 3.16 2.29 6.74
CA ILE A 28 2.16 1.76 7.68
C ILE A 28 2.60 0.34 8.09
N ASN A 29 3.26 0.25 9.24
CA ASN A 29 3.78 -1.04 9.74
C ASN A 29 2.64 -2.01 10.04
N GLY A 30 2.74 -3.22 9.49
CA GLY A 30 1.74 -4.28 9.68
C GLY A 30 0.71 -4.39 8.56
N GLU A 31 0.66 -3.40 7.65
CA GLU A 31 -0.27 -3.42 6.52
C GLU A 31 0.37 -4.02 5.27
N THR A 32 0.20 -5.33 5.16
CA THR A 32 0.62 -6.12 3.99
C THR A 32 -0.55 -6.78 3.28
N SER A 33 -1.77 -6.29 3.53
CA SER A 33 -3.00 -6.75 2.90
C SER A 33 -3.19 -6.13 1.53
N ALA A 34 -3.91 -6.81 0.63
CA ALA A 34 -4.26 -6.24 -0.68
C ALA A 34 -5.30 -5.09 -0.59
N SER A 35 -6.03 -5.04 0.51
CA SER A 35 -6.98 -3.98 0.86
C SER A 35 -6.57 -3.36 2.19
N PHE A 36 -6.60 -2.03 2.26
CA PHE A 36 -6.40 -1.29 3.51
C PHE A 36 -7.74 -0.73 3.97
N ASP A 37 -8.17 -1.15 5.15
CA ASP A 37 -9.33 -0.58 5.83
C ASP A 37 -8.88 0.68 6.56
N ILE A 38 -9.39 1.83 6.10
CA ILE A 38 -9.06 3.11 6.69
C ILE A 38 -9.61 3.15 8.13
N PRO A 39 -8.76 3.40 9.15
CA PRO A 39 -9.24 3.48 10.51
C PRO A 39 -10.23 4.64 10.66
N THR A 40 -11.36 4.39 11.32
CA THR A 40 -12.39 5.41 11.57
C THR A 40 -11.98 6.44 12.62
N ASN A 41 -10.83 6.26 13.26
CA ASN A 41 -10.32 7.12 14.34
C ASN A 41 -9.34 8.20 13.84
N LEU A 42 -9.35 8.48 12.54
CA LEU A 42 -8.57 9.57 11.96
C LEU A 42 -9.18 10.93 12.35
N THR A 43 -8.32 11.89 12.62
CA THR A 43 -8.71 13.30 12.75
C THR A 43 -9.29 13.83 11.44
N ALA A 44 -10.12 14.86 11.52
CA ALA A 44 -10.64 15.53 10.32
C ALA A 44 -9.48 16.20 9.56
N ASP A 45 -8.96 15.48 8.57
CA ASP A 45 -7.85 15.89 7.70
C ASP A 45 -7.92 15.11 6.38
N THR A 46 -7.08 15.50 5.42
CA THR A 46 -6.89 14.79 4.15
C THR A 46 -5.68 13.89 4.24
N TYR A 47 -5.92 12.59 4.12
CA TYR A 47 -4.91 11.55 4.10
C TYR A 47 -4.76 11.00 2.69
N PHE A 48 -3.52 10.71 2.31
CA PHE A 48 -3.20 10.12 1.02
C PHE A 48 -2.56 8.76 1.24
N TYR A 49 -3.10 7.71 0.65
CA TYR A 49 -2.60 6.35 0.83
C TYR A 49 -2.13 5.78 -0.50
N TYR A 50 -1.02 5.06 -0.50
CA TYR A 50 -0.59 4.30 -1.67
C TYR A 50 -0.01 2.96 -1.23
N CYS A 51 -0.12 1.95 -2.10
CA CYS A 51 0.43 0.64 -1.86
C CYS A 51 1.60 0.39 -2.82
N VAL A 52 2.68 -0.15 -2.30
CA VAL A 52 3.79 -0.67 -3.10
C VAL A 52 3.71 -2.18 -3.09
N LEU A 53 3.49 -2.75 -4.27
CA LEU A 53 3.53 -4.19 -4.51
C LEU A 53 4.96 -4.56 -4.87
N SER A 54 5.58 -5.44 -4.09
CA SER A 54 6.89 -6.01 -4.41
C SER A 54 6.73 -7.49 -4.68
N LEU A 55 7.33 -7.97 -5.77
CA LEU A 55 7.28 -9.37 -6.17
C LEU A 55 8.70 -9.90 -6.28
N SER A 56 8.96 -11.08 -5.72
CA SER A 56 10.28 -11.71 -5.85
C SER A 56 10.57 -12.01 -7.33
N GLY A 57 11.52 -11.27 -7.92
CA GLY A 57 11.92 -11.41 -9.31
C GLY A 57 11.21 -10.50 -10.32
N ALA A 58 10.46 -9.50 -9.87
CA ALA A 58 9.93 -8.45 -10.74
C ALA A 58 10.11 -7.05 -10.13
N GLU A 59 9.87 -6.01 -10.94
CA GLU A 59 9.90 -4.63 -10.47
C GLU A 59 8.74 -4.36 -9.49
N SER A 60 9.02 -3.52 -8.49
CA SER A 60 8.00 -3.05 -7.56
C SER A 60 7.01 -2.14 -8.29
N VAL A 61 5.72 -2.40 -8.12
CA VAL A 61 4.64 -1.61 -8.70
C VAL A 61 4.00 -0.77 -7.62
N THR A 62 3.99 0.56 -7.80
CA THR A 62 3.28 1.46 -6.91
C THR A 62 1.89 1.74 -7.46
N THR A 63 0.86 1.66 -6.62
CA THR A 63 -0.50 2.00 -6.99
C THR A 63 -0.67 3.51 -7.16
N THR A 64 -1.78 3.92 -7.76
CA THR A 64 -2.23 5.31 -7.67
C THR A 64 -2.47 5.69 -6.21
N VAL A 65 -2.31 6.97 -5.91
CA VAL A 65 -2.61 7.53 -4.59
C VAL A 65 -4.12 7.57 -4.39
N ALA A 66 -4.59 7.03 -3.28
CA ALA A 66 -5.96 7.09 -2.80
C ALA A 66 -6.11 8.28 -1.85
N THR A 67 -6.99 9.22 -2.19
CA THR A 67 -7.26 10.40 -1.36
C THR A 67 -8.44 10.13 -0.43
N VAL A 68 -8.24 10.39 0.85
CA VAL A 68 -9.20 10.14 1.93
C VAL A 68 -9.38 11.44 2.71
N SER A 69 -10.49 12.11 2.50
CA SER A 69 -10.85 13.30 3.29
C SER A 69 -11.77 12.89 4.43
N VAL A 70 -11.35 13.13 5.67
CA VAL A 70 -12.17 12.98 6.86
C VAL A 70 -12.75 14.34 7.20
N ALA A 71 -14.09 14.43 7.31
CA ALA A 71 -14.83 15.66 7.61
C ALA A 71 -15.48 15.60 9.00
#